data_AF-A0A536E2U7-F1
#
_entry.id   AF-A0A536E2U7-F1
#
_cell.length_a   1.000
_cell.length_b   1.000
_cell.length_c   1.000
_cell.angle_alpha   90.00
_cell.angle_beta   90.00
_cell.angle_gamma   90.00
#
_symmetry.space_group_name_H-M   'P 1'
#
loop_
_entity.id
_entity.type
_entity.pdbx_description
1 polymer ?
#
loop_
_entity_poly.entity_id
_entity_poly.type
_entity_poly.pdbx_seq_one_letter_code
_entity_poly.pdbx_strand_id
1 'polypeptide(L)'
;MPHSQQEEVPVQDVDFSGNTTVSQIAERLRNSARVDVVYGEERKIGDKTIIPIAVVAYAFGGGAGGGVAPGENGSSSATSGGGGGGGGGVRVQPVAVLEVTGDETRVLPVLDWTRIITTGITIFGAWMLIRSLFRRGR
;
A
#
# COMPACT_ATOMS: atom_id res chain seq x y z
N MET A 1 -30.42 -41.64 15.48
CA MET A 1 -29.24 -40.74 15.52
C MET A 1 -28.89 -40.41 14.08
N PRO A 2 -29.41 -39.32 13.50
CA PRO A 2 -29.20 -38.99 12.09
C PRO A 2 -27.82 -38.36 11.87
N HIS A 3 -27.22 -38.71 10.74
CA HIS A 3 -25.91 -38.29 10.29
C HIS A 3 -25.88 -36.78 10.01
N SER A 4 -24.94 -36.08 10.64
CA SER A 4 -24.56 -34.70 10.36
C SER A 4 -23.87 -34.61 9.00
N GLN A 5 -24.59 -34.06 8.02
CA GLN A 5 -24.03 -33.68 6.72
C GLN A 5 -22.97 -32.60 6.96
N GLN A 6 -21.74 -32.87 6.53
CA GLN A 6 -20.70 -31.86 6.42
C GLN A 6 -21.07 -30.97 5.24
N GLU A 7 -21.38 -29.72 5.52
CA GLU A 7 -21.53 -28.66 4.53
C GLU A 7 -20.14 -28.41 3.93
N GLU A 8 -19.92 -28.93 2.72
CA GLU A 8 -18.76 -28.59 1.90
C GLU A 8 -18.77 -27.07 1.69
N VAL A 9 -17.90 -26.38 2.43
CA VAL A 9 -17.63 -24.97 2.18
C VAL A 9 -16.95 -24.90 0.82
N PRO A 10 -17.54 -24.26 -0.20
CA PRO A 10 -16.95 -24.21 -1.53
C PRO A 10 -15.62 -23.47 -1.42
N VAL A 11 -14.53 -24.22 -1.61
CA VAL A 11 -13.19 -23.67 -1.77
C VAL A 11 -13.24 -22.92 -3.09
N GLN A 12 -13.33 -21.59 -2.99
CA GLN A 12 -13.35 -20.71 -4.15
C GLN A 12 -12.02 -20.88 -4.89
N ASP A 13 -12.09 -21.49 -6.07
CA ASP A 13 -10.96 -21.64 -6.97
C ASP A 13 -10.41 -20.25 -7.30
N VAL A 14 -9.17 -19.99 -6.87
CA VAL A 14 -8.46 -18.76 -7.17
C VAL A 14 -8.01 -18.82 -8.62
N ASP A 15 -8.85 -18.34 -9.54
CA ASP A 15 -8.54 -18.19 -10.96
C ASP A 15 -7.54 -17.03 -11.16
N PHE A 16 -6.26 -17.39 -11.38
CA PHE A 16 -5.14 -16.48 -11.66
C PHE A 16 -5.21 -15.92 -13.09
N SER A 17 -6.29 -15.21 -13.42
CA SER A 17 -6.35 -14.34 -14.59
C SER A 17 -5.99 -12.92 -14.17
N GLY A 18 -4.92 -12.33 -14.72
CA GLY A 18 -4.41 -11.01 -14.28
C GLY A 18 -5.45 -9.87 -14.29
N ASN A 19 -6.56 -10.04 -15.01
CA ASN A 19 -7.66 -9.08 -15.02
C ASN A 19 -8.55 -9.16 -13.75
N THR A 20 -8.72 -10.36 -13.17
CA THR A 20 -9.52 -10.56 -11.95
C THR A 20 -8.81 -10.00 -10.74
N THR A 21 -7.50 -10.18 -10.61
CA THR A 21 -6.70 -9.64 -9.49
C THR A 21 -6.72 -8.10 -9.44
N VAL A 22 -6.57 -7.44 -10.59
CA VAL A 22 -6.62 -5.97 -10.66
C VAL A 22 -8.02 -5.46 -10.30
N SER A 23 -9.08 -6.10 -10.79
CA SER A 23 -10.45 -5.75 -10.41
C SER A 23 -10.74 -5.93 -8.92
N GLN A 24 -10.22 -6.99 -8.29
CA GLN A 24 -10.36 -7.24 -6.86
C GLN A 24 -9.63 -6.18 -6.02
N ILE A 25 -8.44 -5.74 -6.44
CA ILE A 25 -7.70 -4.66 -5.79
C ILE A 25 -8.49 -3.35 -5.92
N ALA A 26 -8.98 -3.03 -7.12
CA ALA A 26 -9.77 -1.82 -7.36
C ALA A 26 -11.04 -1.78 -6.51
N GLU A 27 -11.73 -2.92 -6.36
CA GLU A 27 -12.93 -3.04 -5.54
C GLU A 27 -12.62 -2.88 -4.04
N ARG A 28 -11.50 -3.44 -3.57
CA ARG A 28 -11.03 -3.23 -2.18
C ARG A 28 -10.67 -1.77 -1.91
N LEU A 29 -9.99 -1.10 -2.86
CA LEU A 29 -9.68 0.33 -2.76
C LEU A 29 -10.92 1.20 -2.70
N ARG A 30 -11.93 0.93 -3.55
CA ARG A 30 -13.20 1.68 -3.51
C ARG A 30 -13.89 1.54 -2.16
N ASN A 31 -13.86 0.35 -1.59
CA ASN A 31 -14.45 0.10 -0.28
C ASN A 31 -13.65 0.72 0.88
N SER A 32 -12.31 0.86 0.74
CA SER A 32 -11.43 1.44 1.76
C SER A 32 -11.18 2.94 1.61
N ALA A 33 -11.48 3.56 0.47
CA ALA A 33 -11.31 5.00 0.25
C ALA A 33 -12.48 5.83 0.83
N ARG A 34 -12.86 5.57 2.08
CA ARG A 34 -13.89 6.33 2.81
C ARG A 34 -13.25 7.47 3.60
N VAL A 35 -14.01 8.55 3.84
CA VAL A 35 -13.57 9.67 4.70
C VAL A 35 -13.23 9.18 6.11
N ASP A 36 -13.92 8.15 6.60
CA ASP A 36 -13.66 7.45 7.87
C ASP A 36 -12.27 6.82 7.98
N VAL A 37 -11.57 6.63 6.85
CA VAL A 37 -10.20 6.11 6.84
C VAL A 37 -9.18 7.22 7.17
N VAL A 38 -9.57 8.47 6.97
CA VAL A 38 -8.75 9.65 7.31
C VAL A 38 -9.04 10.13 8.73
N TYR A 39 -10.29 10.05 9.18
CA TYR A 39 -10.71 10.44 10.53
C TYR A 39 -11.03 9.21 11.38
N GLY A 40 -10.25 9.00 12.44
CA GLY A 40 -10.48 7.92 13.38
C GLY A 40 -11.73 8.13 14.24
N GLU A 41 -12.10 7.09 14.99
CA GLU A 41 -13.21 7.16 15.95
C GLU A 41 -13.02 8.31 16.95
N GLU A 42 -14.11 9.05 17.18
CA GLU A 42 -14.11 10.11 18.19
C GLU A 42 -13.94 9.52 19.60
N ARG A 43 -13.14 10.21 20.41
CA ARG A 43 -12.94 9.88 21.82
C ARG A 43 -13.25 11.11 22.67
N LYS A 44 -14.29 11.00 23.51
CA LYS A 44 -14.65 12.06 24.46
C LYS A 44 -13.81 11.94 25.72
N ILE A 45 -13.13 13.02 26.09
CA ILE A 45 -12.30 13.13 27.29
C ILE A 45 -12.72 14.42 27.99
N GLY A 46 -13.48 14.31 29.07
CA GLY A 46 -14.06 15.46 29.76
C GLY A 46 -15.03 16.22 28.85
N ASP A 47 -14.76 17.50 28.64
CA ASP A 47 -15.47 18.44 27.78
C ASP A 47 -14.95 18.47 26.33
N LYS A 48 -13.90 17.69 26.03
CA LYS A 48 -13.23 17.67 24.73
C LYS A 48 -13.61 16.42 23.94
N THR A 49 -13.84 16.60 22.64
CA THR A 49 -13.95 15.51 21.67
C THR A 49 -12.67 15.47 20.83
N ILE A 50 -12.00 14.33 20.87
CA ILE A 50 -10.70 14.11 20.21
C ILE A 50 -10.93 13.22 18.99
N ILE A 51 -10.57 13.71 17.80
CA ILE A 51 -10.71 12.97 16.53
C ILE A 51 -9.32 12.82 15.90
N PRO A 52 -8.74 11.61 15.87
CA PRO A 52 -7.45 11.37 15.22
C PRO A 52 -7.53 11.56 13.71
N ILE A 53 -6.49 12.14 13.10
CA ILE A 53 -6.38 12.32 11.65
C ILE A 53 -5.13 11.61 11.16
N ALA A 54 -5.30 10.72 10.17
CA ALA A 54 -4.20 9.98 9.56
C ALA A 54 -4.27 10.05 8.03
N VAL A 55 -3.10 10.05 7.39
CA VAL A 55 -2.95 9.82 5.96
C VAL A 55 -2.80 8.32 5.74
N VAL A 56 -3.67 7.77 4.90
CA VAL A 56 -3.59 6.37 4.47
C VAL A 56 -3.22 6.33 2.99
N ALA A 57 -2.11 5.65 2.69
CA ALA A 57 -1.61 5.48 1.35
C ALA A 57 -1.55 4.00 1.00
N TYR A 58 -2.06 3.66 -0.18
CA TYR A 58 -2.02 2.32 -0.74
C TYR A 58 -1.11 2.31 -1.96
N ALA A 59 -0.27 1.30 -2.11
CA ALA A 59 0.58 1.11 -3.27
C ALA A 59 0.49 -0.34 -3.75
N PHE A 60 0.32 -0.53 -5.05
CA PHE A 60 0.25 -1.86 -5.68
C PHE A 60 1.03 -1.82 -6.99
N GLY A 61 1.65 -2.94 -7.35
CA GLY A 61 2.39 -3.10 -8.59
C GLY A 61 2.49 -4.55 -8.99
N GLY A 62 2.59 -4.80 -10.29
CA GLY A 62 2.76 -6.14 -10.83
C GLY A 62 3.44 -6.13 -12.18
N GLY A 63 3.95 -7.29 -12.59
CA GLY A 63 4.63 -7.50 -13.84
C GLY A 63 4.51 -8.95 -14.30
N ALA A 64 4.50 -9.16 -15.60
CA ALA A 64 4.51 -10.47 -16.22
C ALA A 64 5.56 -10.50 -17.33
N GLY A 65 6.11 -11.68 -17.57
CA GLY A 65 7.09 -11.95 -18.61
C GLY A 65 6.94 -13.37 -19.14
N GLY A 66 7.16 -13.55 -20.43
CA GLY A 66 7.12 -14.86 -21.08
C GLY A 66 8.28 -15.02 -22.05
N GLY A 67 8.66 -16.27 -22.28
CA GLY A 67 9.71 -16.66 -23.22
C GLY A 67 9.37 -17.96 -23.93
N VAL A 68 9.87 -18.09 -25.15
CA VAL A 68 9.75 -19.32 -25.96
C VAL A 68 11.15 -19.88 -26.19
N ALA A 69 11.34 -21.15 -25.84
CA ALA A 69 12.54 -21.91 -26.11
C ALA A 69 12.29 -22.86 -27.30
N PRO A 70 13.26 -23.02 -28.22
CA PRO A 70 13.21 -24.05 -29.24
C PRO A 70 13.10 -25.45 -28.60
N GLY A 71 12.32 -26.34 -29.19
CA GLY A 71 12.20 -27.73 -28.72
C GLY A 71 13.52 -28.49 -28.87
N GLU A 72 13.86 -29.33 -27.89
CA GLU A 72 15.08 -30.14 -27.93
C GLU A 72 14.89 -31.39 -28.80
N ASN A 73 15.93 -31.76 -29.56
CA ASN A 73 16.05 -32.99 -30.37
C ASN A 73 14.78 -33.42 -31.15
N GLY A 74 14.47 -32.72 -32.24
CA GLY A 74 13.55 -33.21 -33.27
C GLY A 74 12.06 -33.15 -32.91
N SER A 75 11.69 -32.65 -31.73
CA SER A 75 10.30 -32.30 -31.42
C SER A 75 9.90 -31.00 -32.11
N SER A 76 8.83 -31.02 -32.89
CA SER A 76 8.25 -29.84 -33.57
C SER A 76 7.53 -28.87 -32.62
N SER A 77 7.69 -29.05 -31.30
CA SER A 77 6.93 -28.33 -30.28
C SER A 77 7.87 -27.37 -29.55
N ALA A 78 7.72 -26.07 -29.78
CA ALA A 78 8.42 -25.05 -29.01
C ALA A 78 7.89 -25.01 -27.58
N THR A 79 8.79 -24.89 -26.60
CA THR A 79 8.42 -24.84 -25.18
C THR A 79 8.26 -23.37 -24.78
N SER A 80 7.06 -22.96 -24.39
CA SER A 80 6.82 -21.63 -23.85
C SER A 80 6.76 -21.65 -22.32
N GLY A 81 7.41 -20.70 -21.68
CA GLY A 81 7.30 -20.44 -20.24
C GLY A 81 6.81 -19.01 -19.99
N GLY A 82 5.91 -18.84 -19.04
CA GLY A 82 5.42 -17.55 -18.57
C GLY A 82 5.51 -17.47 -17.07
N GLY A 83 5.85 -16.29 -16.55
CA GLY A 83 5.87 -15.99 -15.13
C GLY A 83 5.35 -14.59 -14.89
N GLY A 84 4.66 -14.40 -13.78
CA GLY A 84 4.21 -13.09 -13.33
C GLY A 84 4.30 -12.98 -11.82
N GLY A 85 4.35 -11.75 -11.33
CA GLY A 85 4.39 -11.44 -9.92
C GLY A 85 3.75 -10.08 -9.66
N GLY A 86 3.20 -9.93 -8.46
CA GLY A 86 2.64 -8.67 -8.00
C GLY A 86 2.81 -8.52 -6.50
N GLY A 87 2.68 -7.29 -6.03
CA GLY A 87 2.77 -6.96 -4.62
C GLY A 87 2.10 -5.63 -4.32
N GLY A 88 1.88 -5.37 -3.04
CA GLY A 88 1.35 -4.09 -2.59
C GLY A 88 1.57 -3.90 -1.11
N GLY A 89 1.29 -2.68 -0.65
CA GLY A 89 1.45 -2.28 0.74
C GLY A 89 0.50 -1.16 1.11
N VAL A 90 0.25 -1.06 2.42
CA VAL A 90 -0.54 0.01 3.03
C VAL A 90 0.37 0.75 4.00
N ARG A 91 0.30 2.06 3.97
CA ARG A 91 0.96 2.94 4.93
C ARG A 91 -0.08 3.80 5.60
N VAL A 92 -0.13 3.74 6.93
CA VAL A 92 -0.94 4.63 7.77
C VAL A 92 0.01 5.55 8.51
N GLN A 93 -0.23 6.85 8.46
CA GLN A 93 0.58 7.84 9.14
C GLN A 93 -0.30 8.87 9.86
N PRO A 94 -0.25 8.93 11.20
CA PRO A 94 -0.88 10.00 11.96
C PRO A 94 -0.30 11.35 11.55
N VAL A 95 -1.16 12.33 11.31
CA VAL A 95 -0.74 13.69 10.89
C VAL A 95 -1.25 14.78 11.83
N ALA A 96 -2.41 14.56 12.46
CA ALA A 96 -2.97 15.53 13.38
C ALA A 96 -4.01 14.88 14.30
N VAL A 97 -4.46 15.66 15.27
CA VAL A 97 -5.62 15.37 16.12
C VAL A 97 -6.51 16.59 16.11
N LEU A 98 -7.80 16.42 15.85
CA LEU A 98 -8.79 17.47 16.01
C LEU A 98 -9.26 17.47 17.47
N GLU A 99 -9.14 18.60 18.14
CA GLU A 99 -9.72 18.87 19.44
C GLU A 99 -10.96 19.75 19.22
N VAL A 100 -12.14 19.24 19.58
CA VAL A 100 -13.42 19.96 19.49
C VAL A 100 -13.96 20.16 20.90
N THR A 101 -14.19 21.41 21.29
CA THR A 101 -14.90 21.79 22.52
C THR A 101 -16.22 22.48 22.15
N GLY A 102 -17.03 22.86 23.15
CA GLY A 102 -18.25 23.63 22.90
C GLY A 102 -17.99 25.01 22.26
N ASP A 103 -16.81 25.58 22.50
CA ASP A 103 -16.48 26.95 22.13
C ASP A 103 -15.56 27.04 20.90
N GLU A 104 -14.68 26.03 20.70
CA GLU A 104 -13.67 26.07 19.64
C GLU A 104 -13.35 24.71 19.04
N THR A 105 -12.73 24.73 17.86
CA THR A 105 -12.16 23.55 17.19
C THR A 105 -10.73 23.84 16.78
N ARG A 106 -9.80 22.98 17.20
CA ARG A 106 -8.36 23.16 16.99
C ARG A 106 -7.74 21.92 16.37
N VAL A 107 -6.89 22.14 15.37
CA VAL A 107 -6.08 21.08 14.76
C VAL A 107 -4.72 21.07 15.45
N LEU A 108 -4.39 19.97 16.12
CA LEU A 108 -3.10 19.73 16.76
C LEU A 108 -2.25 18.83 15.86
N PRO A 109 -1.24 19.38 15.15
CA PRO A 109 -0.41 18.59 14.22
C PRO A 109 0.55 17.66 14.97
N VAL A 110 0.76 16.46 14.42
CA VAL A 110 1.77 15.51 14.87
C VAL A 110 3.04 15.74 14.06
N LEU A 111 4.06 16.32 14.69
CA LEU A 111 5.37 16.59 14.06
C LEU A 111 6.32 15.41 14.25
N ASP A 112 6.72 14.79 13.14
CA ASP A 112 7.76 13.76 13.10
C ASP A 112 9.13 14.40 12.87
N TRP A 113 9.82 14.73 13.97
CA TRP A 113 11.16 15.32 13.94
C TRP A 113 12.18 14.41 13.26
N THR A 114 12.09 13.10 13.48
CA THR A 114 13.00 12.12 12.88
C THR A 114 12.92 12.20 11.37
N ARG A 115 11.71 12.25 10.81
CA ARG A 115 11.53 12.34 9.36
C ARG A 115 12.04 13.65 8.77
N ILE A 116 11.80 14.78 9.46
CA ILE A 116 12.32 16.09 9.01
C ILE A 116 13.85 16.06 8.95
N ILE A 117 14.48 15.55 10.01
CA ILE A 117 15.95 15.46 10.11
C ILE A 117 16.51 14.50 9.07
N THR A 118 15.97 13.27 8.95
CA THR A 118 16.43 12.29 7.96
C THR A 118 16.27 12.81 6.54
N THR A 119 15.14 13.46 6.22
CA THR A 119 14.91 14.07 4.89
C THR A 119 15.96 15.16 4.62
N GLY A 120 16.25 16.02 5.61
CA GLY A 120 17.31 17.02 5.50
C GLY A 120 18.69 16.41 5.24
N ILE A 121 19.06 15.35 5.98
CA ILE A 121 20.34 14.65 5.81
C ILE A 121 20.44 14.00 4.42
N THR A 122 19.39 13.32 3.96
CA THR A 122 19.40 12.66 2.64
C THR A 122 19.54 13.65 1.48
N ILE A 123 18.82 14.77 1.53
CA ILE A 123 18.92 15.84 0.53
C ILE A 123 20.33 16.43 0.54
N PHE A 124 20.86 16.73 1.72
CA PHE A 124 22.21 17.29 1.85
C PHE A 124 23.28 16.31 1.36
N GLY A 125 23.16 15.03 1.68
CA GLY A 125 24.07 13.98 1.23
C GLY A 125 24.05 13.78 -0.29
N ALA A 126 22.85 13.72 -0.88
CA ALA A 126 22.69 13.64 -2.34
C ALA A 126 23.29 14.88 -3.03
N TRP A 127 23.03 16.07 -2.49
CA TRP A 127 23.61 17.32 -3.00
C TRP A 127 25.14 17.33 -2.90
N MET A 128 25.71 16.84 -1.79
CA MET A 128 27.15 16.74 -1.61
C MET A 128 27.80 15.79 -2.62
N LEU A 129 27.17 14.65 -2.90
CA LEU A 129 27.65 13.69 -3.91
C LEU A 129 27.61 14.30 -5.32
N ILE A 130 26.50 14.93 -5.70
CA ILE A 130 26.37 15.63 -6.98
C ILE A 130 27.45 16.72 -7.08
N ARG A 131 27.60 17.55 -6.06
CA ARG A 131 28.63 18.60 -5.99
C ARG A 131 30.05 18.02 -6.07
N SER A 132 30.30 16.85 -5.50
CA SER A 132 31.60 16.17 -5.56
C SER A 132 31.91 15.66 -6.97
N LEU A 133 30.91 15.10 -7.67
CA LEU A 133 31.03 14.68 -9.07
C LEU A 133 31.31 15.87 -10.00
N PHE A 134 30.63 17.00 -9.82
CA PHE A 134 30.89 18.22 -10.58
C PHE A 134 32.26 18.86 -10.28
N ARG A 135 32.87 18.59 -9.12
CA ARG A 135 34.21 19.08 -8.77
C ARG A 135 35.35 18.21 -9.30
N ARG A 136 35.08 16.99 -9.78
CA ARG A 136 36.10 16.06 -10.31
C ARG A 136 36.40 16.23 -11.80
N GLY A 137 35.59 17.01 -12.51
CA GLY A 137 35.76 17.28 -13.94
C GLY A 137 36.43 18.62 -14.29
N ARG A 138 37.06 19.29 -13.32
CA ARG A 138 37.87 20.51 -13.52
C ARG A 138 39.28 20.32 -12.99
#